data_AF-A0A8B6EAL7-F1
#
_entry.id   AF-A0A8B6EAL7-F1
#
_cell.length_a   1.000
_cell.length_b   1.000
_cell.length_c   1.000
_cell.angle_alpha   90.00
_cell.angle_beta   90.00
_cell.angle_gamma   90.00
#
_symmetry.space_group_name_H-M   'P 1'
#
loop_
_entity.id
_entity.type
_entity.pdbx_description
1 polymer ?
#
loop_
_entity_poly.entity_id
_entity_poly.type
_entity_poly.pdbx_seq_one_letter_code
_entity_poly.pdbx_strand_id
1 'polypeptide(L)'
;MKRFDIIVNLKNSSALYMPCMIKPCKFDEVREQFIDESKPFCRTSWLCFEFKFLPPAFFNHILAWYIKQYSVSVITEKGTRNERKALYRQIGVFNLDSSGCEQLVVCEGPNVIALQVWSSRMLYRTYGDFGENLLRFIDTISDRYRLKITYEKTFKCNDGDFTIYRKRIDDLQTKEYRCLEHRINHGSEDLVNPWGFSALTQNTTSDEDT
;
A
#
# COMPACT_ATOMS: atom_id res chain seq x y z
N MET A 1 4.99 -32.34 0.37
CA MET A 1 4.35 -31.38 -0.55
C MET A 1 4.27 -30.02 0.17
N LYS A 2 5.06 -29.02 -0.24
CA LYS A 2 5.01 -27.68 0.39
C LYS A 2 3.64 -27.06 0.07
N ARG A 3 2.80 -26.78 1.07
CA ARG A 3 1.51 -26.11 0.87
C ARG A 3 1.78 -24.71 0.30
N PHE A 4 1.14 -24.38 -0.81
CA PHE A 4 1.12 -23.02 -1.32
C PHE A 4 0.11 -22.24 -0.46
N ASP A 5 0.59 -21.45 0.50
CA ASP A 5 -0.22 -20.67 1.45
C ASP A 5 -0.97 -19.47 0.80
N ILE A 6 -1.41 -19.64 -0.45
CA ILE A 6 -2.00 -18.58 -1.27
C ILE A 6 -3.54 -18.65 -1.23
N ILE A 7 -4.10 -19.85 -1.07
CA ILE A 7 -5.53 -20.03 -0.83
C ILE A 7 -5.78 -19.87 0.67
N VAL A 8 -6.59 -18.87 1.03
CA VAL A 8 -6.84 -18.52 2.44
C VAL A 8 -8.31 -18.24 2.67
N ASN A 9 -8.81 -18.57 3.87
CA ASN A 9 -10.12 -18.10 4.29
C ASN A 9 -10.05 -16.60 4.54
N LEU A 10 -11.09 -15.87 4.14
CA LEU A 10 -11.26 -14.48 4.56
C LEU A 10 -11.49 -14.45 6.08
N LYS A 11 -10.89 -13.49 6.77
CA LYS A 11 -11.06 -13.33 8.22
C LYS A 11 -12.55 -13.20 8.56
N ASN A 12 -13.02 -13.97 9.54
CA ASN A 12 -14.42 -14.03 9.97
C ASN A 12 -15.43 -14.48 8.89
N SER A 13 -15.00 -15.29 7.90
CA SER A 13 -15.87 -15.82 6.86
C SER A 13 -15.46 -17.25 6.46
N SER A 14 -16.42 -18.02 5.95
CA SER A 14 -16.17 -19.30 5.27
C SER A 14 -15.75 -19.12 3.81
N ALA A 15 -15.75 -17.89 3.28
CA ALA A 15 -15.35 -17.61 1.92
C ALA A 15 -13.82 -17.73 1.73
N LEU A 16 -13.42 -18.28 0.58
CA LEU A 16 -12.03 -18.48 0.21
C LEU A 16 -11.55 -17.39 -0.75
N TYR A 17 -10.32 -16.92 -0.53
CA TYR A 17 -9.54 -16.18 -1.51
C TYR A 17 -8.79 -17.15 -2.41
N MET A 18 -9.03 -17.05 -3.72
CA MET A 18 -8.34 -17.81 -4.76
C MET A 18 -7.85 -16.85 -5.86
N PRO A 19 -6.57 -16.47 -5.89
CA PRO A 19 -6.11 -15.37 -6.75
C PRO A 19 -6.38 -15.57 -8.25
N CYS A 20 -6.32 -16.82 -8.74
CA CYS A 20 -6.62 -17.15 -10.14
C CYS A 20 -8.08 -16.91 -10.54
N MET A 21 -9.00 -16.90 -9.58
CA MET A 21 -10.45 -16.72 -9.80
C MET A 21 -10.90 -15.27 -9.61
N ILE A 22 -10.00 -14.38 -9.18
CA ILE A 22 -10.35 -13.01 -8.86
C ILE A 22 -10.17 -12.12 -10.08
N LYS A 23 -11.18 -11.28 -10.30
CA LYS A 23 -11.23 -10.35 -11.42
C LYS A 23 -10.21 -9.23 -11.22
N PRO A 24 -9.55 -8.77 -12.30
CA PRO A 24 -8.81 -7.52 -12.26
C PRO A 24 -9.79 -6.34 -12.16
N CYS A 25 -9.31 -5.21 -11.66
CA CYS A 25 -10.07 -3.95 -11.62
C CYS A 25 -9.07 -2.79 -11.66
N LYS A 26 -9.48 -1.65 -12.21
CA LYS A 26 -8.65 -0.44 -12.19
C LYS A 26 -8.68 0.18 -10.81
N PHE A 27 -7.55 0.77 -10.41
CA PHE A 27 -7.44 1.42 -9.11
C PHE A 27 -8.48 2.54 -8.92
N ASP A 28 -8.65 3.41 -9.91
CA ASP A 28 -9.60 4.53 -9.83
C ASP A 28 -11.04 4.05 -9.62
N GLU A 29 -11.44 2.96 -10.30
CA GLU A 29 -12.76 2.35 -10.13
C GLU A 29 -12.98 1.90 -8.67
N VAL A 30 -11.96 1.30 -8.04
CA VAL A 30 -12.04 0.90 -6.62
C VAL A 30 -12.11 2.15 -5.74
N ARG A 31 -11.24 3.14 -5.97
CA ARG A 31 -11.16 4.37 -5.17
C ARG A 31 -12.49 5.12 -5.14
N GLU A 32 -13.14 5.30 -6.29
CA GLU A 32 -14.42 6.01 -6.41
C GLU A 32 -15.53 5.41 -5.53
N GLN A 33 -15.46 4.13 -5.20
CA GLN A 33 -16.46 3.45 -4.38
C GLN A 33 -16.30 3.71 -2.88
N PHE A 34 -15.14 4.21 -2.45
CA PHE A 34 -14.85 4.56 -1.06
C PHE A 34 -14.99 6.06 -0.79
N ILE A 35 -15.17 6.87 -1.83
CA ILE A 35 -15.40 8.31 -1.70
C ILE A 35 -16.88 8.56 -1.39
N ASP A 36 -17.13 9.03 -0.18
CA ASP A 36 -18.41 9.59 0.27
C ASP A 36 -18.29 11.12 0.24
N GLU A 37 -18.94 11.77 -0.72
CA GLU A 37 -18.89 13.24 -0.89
C GLU A 37 -19.36 14.02 0.34
N SER A 38 -20.11 13.36 1.25
CA SER A 38 -20.58 13.96 2.48
C SER A 38 -19.56 13.94 3.63
N LYS A 39 -18.40 13.29 3.44
CA LYS A 39 -17.37 13.10 4.48
C LYS A 39 -15.98 13.48 3.97
N PRO A 40 -15.09 13.95 4.87
CA PRO A 40 -13.70 14.13 4.51
C PRO A 40 -13.09 12.77 4.12
N PHE A 41 -12.35 12.74 3.02
CA PHE A 41 -11.62 11.57 2.55
C PHE A 41 -10.12 11.89 2.52
N CYS A 42 -9.45 11.56 3.61
CA CYS A 42 -8.02 11.79 3.80
C CYS A 42 -7.23 10.58 3.32
N ARG A 43 -6.07 10.84 2.71
CA ARG A 43 -5.18 9.81 2.18
C ARG A 43 -3.74 10.16 2.48
N THR A 44 -2.95 9.17 2.83
CA THR A 44 -1.49 9.32 2.89
C THR A 44 -0.93 9.46 1.48
N SER A 45 0.32 9.90 1.36
CA SER A 45 1.14 9.58 0.19
C SER A 45 1.18 8.08 -0.08
N TRP A 46 1.58 7.70 -1.29
CA TRP A 46 1.92 6.31 -1.57
C TRP A 46 3.32 6.00 -1.07
N LEU A 47 3.46 4.89 -0.35
CA LEU A 47 4.73 4.21 -0.15
C LEU A 47 4.83 3.09 -1.18
N CYS A 48 5.84 3.16 -2.05
CA CYS A 48 6.04 2.23 -3.14
C CYS A 48 7.32 1.42 -2.93
N PHE A 49 7.24 0.13 -3.25
CA PHE A 49 8.37 -0.77 -3.34
C PHE A 49 8.57 -1.08 -4.82
N GLU A 50 9.61 -0.49 -5.40
CA GLU A 50 9.95 -0.64 -6.81
C GLU A 50 10.96 -1.76 -6.98
N PHE A 51 10.54 -2.83 -7.64
CA PHE A 51 11.34 -4.04 -7.84
C PHE A 51 12.07 -3.97 -9.17
N LYS A 52 13.27 -4.56 -9.22
CA LYS A 52 13.93 -4.83 -10.51
C LYS A 52 13.12 -5.85 -11.34
N PHE A 53 12.52 -6.81 -10.65
CA PHE A 53 11.62 -7.82 -11.20
C PHE A 53 10.67 -8.29 -10.10
N LEU A 54 9.37 -8.16 -10.33
CA LEU A 54 8.32 -8.69 -9.46
C LEU A 54 7.74 -9.97 -10.08
N PRO A 55 7.94 -11.15 -9.47
CA PRO A 55 7.37 -12.38 -10.02
C PRO A 55 5.82 -12.30 -10.04
N PRO A 56 5.13 -12.73 -11.12
CA PRO A 56 3.67 -12.54 -11.25
C PRO A 56 2.81 -13.17 -10.14
N ALA A 57 3.28 -14.23 -9.49
CA ALA A 57 2.56 -14.88 -8.39
C ALA A 57 2.88 -14.25 -7.02
N PHE A 58 3.85 -13.34 -6.96
CA PHE A 58 4.39 -12.82 -5.70
C PHE A 58 3.38 -11.95 -4.97
N PHE A 59 2.65 -11.11 -5.71
CA PHE A 59 1.61 -10.26 -5.12
C PHE A 59 0.48 -11.06 -4.45
N ASN A 60 0.16 -12.24 -4.99
CA ASN A 60 -0.84 -13.13 -4.39
C ASN A 60 -0.43 -13.62 -2.99
N HIS A 61 0.87 -13.83 -2.76
CA HIS A 61 1.37 -14.16 -1.43
C HIS A 61 1.19 -12.99 -0.45
N ILE A 62 1.41 -11.77 -0.92
CA ILE A 62 1.24 -10.55 -0.12
C ILE A 62 -0.22 -10.36 0.25
N LEU A 63 -1.14 -10.45 -0.72
CA LEU A 63 -2.58 -10.38 -0.44
C LEU A 63 -3.02 -11.48 0.54
N ALA A 64 -2.61 -12.73 0.31
CA ALA A 64 -2.92 -13.84 1.21
C ALA A 64 -2.41 -13.60 2.64
N TRP A 65 -1.25 -12.96 2.80
CA TRP A 65 -0.70 -12.59 4.09
C TRP A 65 -1.48 -11.44 4.77
N TYR A 66 -1.88 -10.40 4.04
CA TYR A 66 -2.74 -9.33 4.57
C TYR A 66 -4.13 -9.83 4.95
N ILE A 67 -4.74 -10.73 4.17
CA ILE A 67 -6.05 -11.34 4.46
C ILE A 67 -6.04 -12.10 5.80
N LYS A 68 -4.92 -12.74 6.16
CA LYS A 68 -4.79 -13.44 7.45
C LYS A 68 -4.76 -12.46 8.64
N GLN A 69 -4.32 -11.24 8.42
CA GLN A 69 -4.12 -10.24 9.48
C GLN A 69 -5.34 -9.32 9.63
N TYR A 70 -5.93 -8.88 8.52
CA TYR A 70 -6.94 -7.84 8.49
C TYR A 70 -8.25 -8.31 7.85
N SER A 71 -9.35 -7.67 8.25
CA SER A 71 -10.64 -7.86 7.60
C SER A 71 -10.64 -7.12 6.27
N VAL A 72 -11.03 -7.79 5.19
CA VAL A 72 -11.20 -7.16 3.87
C VAL A 72 -12.37 -6.19 3.90
N SER A 73 -12.14 -4.97 3.42
CA SER A 73 -13.15 -3.92 3.33
C SER A 73 -14.31 -4.32 2.41
N VAL A 74 -15.48 -3.79 2.70
CA VAL A 74 -16.71 -4.06 1.94
C VAL A 74 -17.08 -2.80 1.18
N ILE A 75 -17.36 -2.96 -0.11
CA ILE A 75 -18.02 -1.96 -0.95
C ILE A 75 -19.52 -2.24 -0.88
N THR A 76 -20.29 -1.22 -0.58
CA THR A 76 -21.75 -1.23 -0.73
C THR A 76 -22.11 -0.49 -2.01
N GLU A 77 -22.78 -1.16 -2.94
CA GLU A 77 -23.18 -0.55 -4.21
C GLU A 77 -24.20 0.58 -3.99
N LYS A 78 -23.97 1.76 -4.57
CA LYS A 78 -24.90 2.89 -4.47
C LYS A 78 -26.25 2.50 -5.10
N GLY A 79 -27.33 2.59 -4.32
CA GLY A 79 -28.70 2.28 -4.78
C GLY A 79 -29.13 0.81 -4.63
N THR A 80 -28.23 -0.09 -4.25
CA THR A 80 -28.60 -1.46 -3.84
C THR A 80 -28.06 -1.73 -2.43
N ARG A 81 -28.54 -2.78 -1.76
CA ARG A 81 -27.92 -3.27 -0.51
C ARG A 81 -26.87 -4.35 -0.79
N ASN A 82 -26.38 -4.44 -2.02
CA ASN A 82 -25.39 -5.45 -2.38
C ASN A 82 -24.03 -5.06 -1.82
N GLU A 83 -23.44 -6.02 -1.10
CA GLU A 83 -22.12 -5.90 -0.52
C GLU A 83 -21.13 -6.79 -1.27
N ARG A 84 -19.98 -6.23 -1.61
CA ARG A 84 -18.88 -6.98 -2.23
C ARG A 84 -17.56 -6.67 -1.53
N LYS A 85 -16.65 -7.65 -1.51
CA LYS A 85 -15.33 -7.47 -0.94
C LYS A 85 -14.45 -6.63 -1.88
N ALA A 86 -13.75 -5.65 -1.33
CA ALA A 86 -12.78 -4.82 -2.04
C ALA A 86 -11.44 -5.56 -2.24
N LEU A 87 -11.51 -6.69 -2.94
CA LEU A 87 -10.41 -7.59 -3.17
C LEU A 87 -10.41 -8.04 -4.63
N TYR A 88 -9.40 -7.56 -5.34
CA TYR A 88 -9.18 -7.74 -6.77
C TYR A 88 -7.81 -8.36 -6.98
N ARG A 89 -7.51 -8.77 -8.22
CA ARG A 89 -6.24 -9.44 -8.52
C ARG A 89 -5.03 -8.58 -8.18
N GLN A 90 -5.11 -7.28 -8.47
CA GLN A 90 -4.03 -6.31 -8.24
C GLN A 90 -4.26 -5.39 -7.04
N ILE A 91 -5.37 -5.52 -6.32
CA ILE A 91 -5.77 -4.55 -5.29
C ILE A 91 -6.41 -5.27 -4.11
N GLY A 92 -5.94 -4.98 -2.90
CA GLY A 92 -6.65 -5.35 -1.67
C GLY A 92 -6.87 -4.12 -0.80
N VAL A 93 -8.10 -3.94 -0.32
CA VAL A 93 -8.44 -2.91 0.67
C VAL A 93 -8.83 -3.59 1.98
N PHE A 94 -8.15 -3.22 3.06
CA PHE A 94 -8.22 -3.88 4.36
C PHE A 94 -8.55 -2.89 5.46
N ASN A 95 -9.53 -3.23 6.30
CA ASN A 95 -9.88 -2.40 7.45
C ASN A 95 -8.77 -2.45 8.51
N LEU A 96 -8.26 -1.28 8.91
CA LEU A 96 -7.30 -1.11 9.99
C LEU A 96 -7.96 -1.00 11.36
N ASP A 97 -9.24 -0.62 11.38
CA ASP A 97 -10.05 -0.52 12.58
C ASP A 97 -11.37 -1.30 12.43
N SER A 98 -12.10 -1.48 13.54
CA SER A 98 -13.39 -2.17 13.54
C SER A 98 -14.53 -1.37 12.90
N SER A 99 -14.39 -0.04 12.80
CA SER A 99 -15.39 0.81 12.14
C SER A 99 -15.30 0.81 10.62
N GLY A 100 -14.18 0.33 10.05
CA GLY A 100 -13.86 0.48 8.64
C GLY A 100 -13.62 1.93 8.23
N CYS A 101 -13.33 2.83 9.17
CA CYS A 101 -13.07 4.24 8.88
C CYS A 101 -11.65 4.46 8.35
N GLU A 102 -10.70 3.65 8.81
CA GLU A 102 -9.33 3.61 8.30
C GLU A 102 -9.09 2.30 7.54
N GLN A 103 -8.57 2.42 6.32
CA GLN A 103 -8.26 1.27 5.48
C GLN A 103 -6.82 1.34 4.92
N LEU A 104 -6.14 0.20 4.90
CA LEU A 104 -4.90 0.00 4.16
C LEU A 104 -5.23 -0.52 2.78
N VAL A 105 -4.67 0.14 1.79
CA VAL A 105 -4.78 -0.21 0.38
C VAL A 105 -3.44 -0.75 -0.06
N VAL A 106 -3.46 -1.92 -0.69
CA VAL A 106 -2.30 -2.62 -1.19
C VAL A 106 -2.52 -2.88 -2.68
N CYS A 107 -1.68 -2.27 -3.52
CA CYS A 107 -1.81 -2.32 -4.97
C CYS A 107 -0.58 -2.92 -5.64
N GLU A 108 -0.79 -3.63 -6.74
CA GLU A 108 0.24 -4.08 -7.67
C GLU A 108 0.21 -3.20 -8.93
N GLY A 109 1.39 -2.77 -9.37
CA GLY A 109 1.64 -2.20 -10.69
C GLY A 109 2.83 -2.89 -11.36
N PRO A 110 3.24 -2.44 -12.56
CA PRO A 110 4.40 -2.99 -13.26
C PRO A 110 5.67 -2.94 -12.38
N ASN A 111 6.10 -4.09 -11.89
CA ASN A 111 7.23 -4.26 -10.95
C ASN A 111 7.14 -3.43 -9.67
N VAL A 112 5.93 -3.07 -9.22
CA VAL A 112 5.75 -2.17 -8.07
C VAL A 112 4.66 -2.71 -7.17
N ILE A 113 4.91 -2.63 -5.86
CA ILE A 113 3.87 -2.82 -4.85
C ILE A 113 3.72 -1.49 -4.12
N ALA A 114 2.51 -0.97 -4.06
CA ALA A 114 2.23 0.32 -3.45
C ALA A 114 1.24 0.19 -2.30
N LEU A 115 1.52 0.95 -1.24
CA LEU A 115 0.70 1.05 -0.04
C LEU A 115 0.17 2.47 0.08
N GLN A 116 -1.10 2.60 0.48
CA GLN A 116 -1.70 3.88 0.88
C GLN A 116 -2.70 3.63 1.99
N VAL A 117 -2.83 4.57 2.92
CA VAL A 117 -3.90 4.54 3.92
C VAL A 117 -4.96 5.55 3.57
N TRP A 118 -6.20 5.08 3.56
CA TRP A 118 -7.41 5.88 3.40
C TRP A 118 -8.07 6.05 4.77
N SER A 119 -8.58 7.24 5.03
CA SER A 119 -9.36 7.52 6.23
C SER A 119 -10.52 8.45 5.95
N SER A 120 -11.69 8.09 6.47
CA SER A 120 -12.85 9.00 6.52
C SER A 120 -12.74 10.02 7.67
N ARG A 121 -11.56 10.12 8.30
CA ARG A 121 -11.22 11.00 9.42
C ARG A 121 -9.84 11.61 9.16
N MET A 122 -9.50 12.65 9.90
CA MET A 122 -8.15 13.21 9.89
C MET A 122 -7.12 12.16 10.34
N LEU A 123 -5.98 12.12 9.66
CA LEU A 123 -4.88 11.19 9.94
C LEU A 123 -3.93 11.84 10.97
N TYR A 124 -3.85 11.26 12.17
CA TYR A 124 -3.01 11.78 13.26
C TYR A 124 -1.84 10.86 13.64
N ARG A 125 -1.80 9.65 13.08
CA ARG A 125 -0.78 8.65 13.41
C ARG A 125 0.11 8.35 12.20
N THR A 126 1.25 7.77 12.48
CA THR A 126 2.13 7.17 11.47
C THR A 126 1.73 5.73 11.19
N TYR A 127 2.12 5.25 10.02
CA TYR A 127 1.78 3.96 9.40
C TYR A 127 3.06 3.24 8.93
N GLY A 128 4.22 3.58 9.52
CA GLY A 128 5.52 3.04 9.09
C GLY A 128 5.66 1.53 9.31
N ASP A 129 4.96 1.00 10.31
CA ASP A 129 4.91 -0.42 10.61
C ASP A 129 4.36 -1.26 9.46
N PHE A 130 3.40 -0.75 8.68
CA PHE A 130 2.86 -1.46 7.51
C PHE A 130 3.93 -1.71 6.43
N GLY A 131 4.77 -0.70 6.17
CA GLY A 131 5.89 -0.82 5.24
C GLY A 131 6.93 -1.82 5.75
N GLU A 132 7.32 -1.73 7.02
CA GLU A 132 8.28 -2.67 7.63
C GLU A 132 7.78 -4.11 7.66
N ASN A 133 6.52 -4.32 8.01
CA ASN A 133 5.93 -5.65 8.08
C ASN A 133 5.86 -6.29 6.69
N LEU A 134 5.55 -5.52 5.64
CA LEU A 134 5.61 -5.99 4.26
C LEU A 134 7.04 -6.42 3.89
N LEU A 135 8.06 -5.66 4.28
CA LEU A 135 9.44 -6.03 3.99
C LEU A 135 9.86 -7.33 4.66
N ARG A 136 9.57 -7.50 5.95
CA ARG A 136 9.84 -8.76 6.67
C ARG A 136 9.17 -9.95 5.98
N PHE A 137 7.96 -9.75 5.45
CA PHE A 137 7.25 -10.77 4.68
C PHE A 137 7.91 -11.04 3.32
N ILE A 138 8.31 -10.01 2.59
CA ILE A 138 9.04 -10.14 1.32
C ILE A 138 10.33 -10.94 1.53
N ASP A 139 11.10 -10.65 2.58
CA ASP A 139 12.33 -11.37 2.90
C ASP A 139 12.03 -12.85 3.21
N THR A 140 10.98 -13.11 4.00
CA THR A 140 10.53 -14.49 4.31
C THR A 140 10.17 -15.29 3.06
N ILE A 141 9.47 -14.67 2.10
CA ILE A 141 9.09 -15.33 0.85
C ILE A 141 10.30 -15.48 -0.08
N SER A 142 11.18 -14.48 -0.14
CA SER A 142 12.43 -14.52 -0.90
C SER A 142 13.29 -15.70 -0.46
N ASP A 143 13.50 -15.87 0.84
CA ASP A 143 14.25 -16.98 1.41
C ASP A 143 13.58 -18.33 1.14
N ARG A 144 12.26 -18.41 1.32
CA ARG A 144 11.48 -19.64 1.11
C ARG A 144 11.61 -20.17 -0.32
N TYR A 145 11.64 -19.28 -1.31
CA TYR A 145 11.70 -19.62 -2.72
C TYR A 145 13.11 -19.46 -3.33
N ARG A 146 14.11 -19.07 -2.54
CA ARG A 146 15.47 -18.76 -2.99
C ARG A 146 15.47 -17.74 -4.14
N LEU A 147 14.57 -16.75 -4.04
CA LEU A 147 14.46 -15.67 -5.00
C LEU A 147 15.33 -14.52 -4.54
N LYS A 148 16.19 -14.01 -5.44
CA LYS A 148 16.91 -12.77 -5.19
C LYS A 148 16.01 -11.60 -5.57
N ILE A 149 15.30 -11.06 -4.59
CA ILE A 149 14.42 -9.92 -4.76
C ILE A 149 15.15 -8.66 -4.34
N THR A 150 15.21 -7.68 -5.24
CA THR A 150 15.79 -6.37 -4.98
C THR A 150 14.73 -5.33 -5.24
N TYR A 151 14.51 -4.45 -4.27
CA TYR A 151 13.56 -3.37 -4.35
C TYR A 151 14.15 -2.07 -3.79
N GLU A 152 13.51 -0.97 -4.15
CA GLU A 152 13.80 0.35 -3.61
C GLU A 152 12.52 0.99 -3.08
N LYS A 153 12.63 1.70 -1.95
CA LYS A 153 11.52 2.48 -1.41
C LYS A 153 11.42 3.80 -2.16
N THR A 154 10.24 4.07 -2.70
CA THR A 154 9.94 5.33 -3.37
C THR A 154 8.58 5.86 -2.92
N PHE A 155 8.32 7.13 -3.17
CA PHE A 155 7.12 7.84 -2.72
C PHE A 155 6.44 8.54 -3.88
N LYS A 156 5.12 8.67 -3.77
CA LYS A 156 4.27 9.45 -4.67
C LYS A 156 3.28 10.25 -3.83
N CYS A 157 2.90 11.45 -4.28
CA CYS A 157 1.84 12.20 -3.61
C CYS A 157 0.54 11.41 -3.51
N ASN A 158 -0.31 11.78 -2.56
CA ASN A 158 -1.57 11.11 -2.22
C ASN A 158 -2.55 10.89 -3.38
N ASP A 159 -2.57 11.80 -4.36
CA ASP A 159 -3.43 11.71 -5.54
C ASP A 159 -2.75 11.09 -6.76
N GLY A 160 -1.44 10.87 -6.70
CA GLY A 160 -0.65 10.54 -7.89
C GLY A 160 -0.79 9.10 -8.33
N ASP A 161 -0.61 8.87 -9.63
CA ASP A 161 -0.43 7.54 -10.17
C ASP A 161 0.90 6.95 -9.65
N PHE A 162 0.76 5.94 -8.77
CA PHE A 162 1.89 5.26 -8.16
C PHE A 162 2.71 4.43 -9.16
N THR A 163 2.23 4.23 -10.39
CA THR A 163 2.94 3.47 -11.42
C THR A 163 4.00 4.29 -12.16
N ILE A 164 3.96 5.63 -12.05
CA ILE A 164 4.84 6.55 -12.77
C ILE A 164 5.48 7.60 -11.84
N TYR A 165 6.64 8.14 -12.25
CA TYR A 165 7.30 9.31 -11.64
C TYR A 165 7.27 9.35 -10.10
N ARG A 166 7.88 8.34 -9.47
CA ARG A 166 8.08 8.24 -8.02
C ARG A 166 9.41 8.88 -7.61
N LYS A 167 9.56 9.22 -6.33
CA LYS A 167 10.80 9.80 -5.76
C LYS A 167 11.41 8.89 -4.70
N ARG A 168 12.72 8.77 -4.69
CA ARG A 168 13.43 8.10 -3.59
C ARG A 168 13.40 8.97 -2.36
N ILE A 169 13.63 8.38 -1.19
CA ILE A 169 13.75 9.15 0.06
C ILE A 169 14.88 10.18 -0.04
N ASP A 170 16.00 9.81 -0.66
CA ASP A 170 17.16 10.69 -0.85
C ASP A 170 16.84 11.87 -1.80
N ASP A 171 15.88 11.71 -2.72
CA ASP A 171 15.41 12.80 -3.59
C ASP A 171 14.47 13.78 -2.86
N LEU A 172 13.98 13.40 -1.67
CA LEU A 172 13.06 14.18 -0.84
C LEU A 172 13.78 14.92 0.30
N GLN A 173 15.09 15.08 0.19
CA GLN A 173 15.91 15.85 1.14
C GLN A 173 15.57 17.35 1.16
N THR A 174 14.91 17.87 0.13
CA THR A 174 14.39 19.24 0.11
C THR A 174 13.10 19.33 0.93
N LYS A 175 12.81 20.48 1.54
CA LYS A 175 11.50 20.67 2.23
C LYS A 175 10.31 20.70 1.26
N GLU A 176 10.56 21.04 0.00
CA GLU A 176 9.52 21.12 -1.04
C GLU A 176 9.70 20.02 -2.10
N TYR A 177 8.60 19.36 -2.43
CA TYR A 177 8.48 18.38 -3.51
C TYR A 177 7.49 18.88 -4.56
N ARG A 178 7.92 19.01 -5.81
CA ARG A 178 7.04 19.35 -6.93
C ARG A 178 6.45 18.09 -7.57
N CYS A 179 5.15 17.90 -7.44
CA CYS A 179 4.42 16.89 -8.19
C CYS A 179 4.22 17.38 -9.64
N LEU A 180 4.87 16.72 -10.60
CA LEU A 180 4.76 17.08 -12.02
C LEU A 180 3.40 16.73 -12.61
N GLU A 181 2.76 15.67 -12.11
CA GLU A 181 1.46 15.18 -12.58
C GLU A 181 0.34 16.18 -12.29
N HIS A 182 0.26 16.66 -11.05
CA HIS A 182 -0.76 17.64 -10.63
C HIS A 182 -0.29 19.09 -10.72
N ARG A 183 0.99 19.33 -11.00
CA ARG A 183 1.62 20.66 -11.04
C ARG A 183 1.48 21.43 -9.71
N ILE A 184 1.55 20.73 -8.59
CA ILE A 184 1.43 21.28 -7.22
C ILE A 184 2.73 21.00 -6.44
N ASN A 185 3.07 21.90 -5.53
CA ASN A 185 4.15 21.70 -4.56
C ASN A 185 3.57 21.11 -3.27
N HIS A 186 4.22 20.09 -2.73
CA HIS A 186 3.92 19.50 -1.43
C HIS A 186 5.11 19.70 -0.49
N GLY A 187 4.90 19.62 0.82
CA GLY A 187 6.01 19.37 1.73
C GLY A 187 6.55 17.97 1.50
N SER A 188 7.87 17.79 1.44
CA SER A 188 8.44 16.43 1.38
C SER A 188 8.03 15.60 2.61
N GLU A 189 7.83 16.27 3.74
CA GLU A 189 7.33 15.69 4.98
C GLU A 189 5.91 15.11 4.84
N ASP A 190 5.05 15.69 4.02
CA ASP A 190 3.71 15.15 3.72
C ASP A 190 3.81 13.78 3.02
N LEU A 191 4.93 13.53 2.32
CA LEU A 191 5.18 12.27 1.65
C LEU A 191 5.76 11.23 2.60
N VAL A 192 6.66 11.61 3.51
CA VAL A 192 7.46 10.65 4.28
C VAL A 192 6.98 10.44 5.72
N ASN A 193 6.45 11.49 6.38
CA ASN A 193 6.02 11.43 7.78
C ASN A 193 4.90 10.42 8.04
N PRO A 194 3.87 10.28 7.16
CA PRO A 194 2.82 9.28 7.36
C PRO A 194 3.38 7.86 7.46
N TRP A 195 4.56 7.61 6.89
CA TRP A 195 5.22 6.30 6.89
C TRP A 195 6.33 6.19 7.94
N GLY A 196 6.39 7.13 8.89
CA GLY A 196 7.37 7.10 9.99
C GLY A 196 8.80 7.45 9.57
N PHE A 197 9.01 7.98 8.37
CA PHE A 197 10.31 8.46 7.93
C PHE A 197 10.42 9.95 8.22
N SER A 198 11.49 10.35 8.91
CA SER A 198 11.87 11.76 9.06
C SER A 198 12.77 12.17 7.91
N ALA A 199 12.43 13.26 7.21
CA ALA A 199 13.30 13.85 6.18
C ALA A 199 14.64 14.38 6.76
N LEU A 200 14.80 14.42 8.09
CA LEU A 200 15.95 15.01 8.79
C LEU A 200 17.01 13.99 9.26
N THR A 201 16.79 12.69 9.13
CA THR A 201 17.67 11.66 9.74
C THR A 201 18.87 11.19 8.90
N GLN A 202 19.28 11.92 7.86
CA GLN A 202 20.54 11.61 7.13
C GLN A 202 21.70 12.60 7.39
N ASN A 203 21.55 13.61 8.25
CA ASN A 203 22.64 14.55 8.58
C ASN A 203 23.32 14.25 9.93
N THR A 204 23.67 12.99 10.21
CA THR A 204 24.65 12.66 11.28
C THR A 204 25.53 11.47 10.90
N THR A 205 26.28 11.63 9.81
CA THR A 205 27.65 11.08 9.71
C THR A 205 28.49 12.11 8.99
N SER A 206 28.79 13.20 9.68
CA SER A 206 29.95 14.04 9.38
C SER A 206 30.89 13.86 10.56
N ASP A 207 32.03 13.24 10.27
CA ASP A 207 33.35 13.54 10.80
C ASP A 207 33.43 14.23 12.16
N GLU A 208 33.94 13.48 13.14
CA GLU A 208 34.74 13.86 14.32
C GLU A 208 34.82 12.56 15.17
N ASP A 209 35.95 11.91 15.41
CA ASP A 209 37.22 12.45 15.88
C ASP A 209 38.43 11.55 15.49
N THR A 210 39.53 12.23 15.15
CA THR A 210 40.97 11.95 15.35
C THR A 210 41.50 10.52 15.42
#